data_AF-V5J6W1-F1
#
_entry.id   AF-V5J6W1-F1
#
_cell.length_a   1.000
_cell.length_b   1.000
_cell.length_c   1.000
_cell.angle_alpha   90.00
_cell.angle_beta   90.00
_cell.angle_gamma   90.00
#
_symmetry.space_group_name_H-M   'P 1'
#
loop_
_entity.id
_entity.type
_entity.pdbx_description
1 polymer ?
#
loop_
_entity_poly.entity_id
_entity_poly.type
_entity_poly.pdbx_seq_one_letter_code
_entity_poly.pdbx_strand_id
1 'polypeptide(L)'
;KWKSFNIVYNFTENKEEIAFTYRVTSPKVYARLMINFDGSLQLSTWDSETLEWNMFWQTPEGDCQLYMSCTANSYCDPNKKPKCNCFKGFEPANPQEGTLDNTFTECVRKTQLSCIGDGFFWLSNMKLPYTSGAIVDKRIGLKECEERCIENCNCTAFANTNIQDGGSGCVLWTRNLTDIRRYADGGQDLYVR
;
A
#
# COMPACT_ATOMS: atom_id res chain seq x y z
N LYS A 1 10.77 -1.97 -12.91
CA LYS A 1 11.26 -0.59 -13.14
C LYS A 1 12.77 -0.45 -12.93
N TRP A 2 13.34 -0.75 -11.77
CA TRP A 2 14.78 -0.49 -11.51
C TRP A 2 15.75 -1.39 -12.30
N LYS A 3 15.34 -2.63 -12.65
CA LYS A 3 16.14 -3.53 -13.51
C LYS A 3 16.52 -2.90 -14.86
N SER A 4 15.66 -2.05 -15.42
CA SER A 4 15.92 -1.32 -16.66
C SER A 4 17.09 -0.32 -16.57
N PHE A 5 17.52 0.01 -15.35
CA PHE A 5 18.62 0.94 -15.05
C PHE A 5 19.85 0.23 -14.48
N ASN A 6 19.98 -1.09 -14.69
CA ASN A 6 21.08 -1.89 -14.13
C ASN A 6 21.14 -1.84 -12.59
N ILE A 7 20.00 -1.74 -11.92
CA ILE A 7 19.92 -1.75 -10.46
C ILE A 7 19.14 -2.99 -10.01
N VAL A 8 19.76 -3.75 -9.11
CA VAL A 8 19.12 -4.82 -8.35
C VAL A 8 19.01 -4.39 -6.90
N TYR A 9 17.91 -4.74 -6.25
CA TYR A 9 17.66 -4.39 -4.86
C TYR A 9 17.21 -5.61 -4.08
N ASN A 10 17.42 -5.57 -2.77
CA ASN A 10 16.96 -6.59 -1.85
C ASN A 10 16.47 -5.94 -0.56
N PHE A 11 15.53 -6.61 0.09
CA PHE A 11 15.12 -6.28 1.45
C PHE A 11 15.48 -7.47 2.33
N THR A 12 16.45 -7.28 3.21
CA THR A 12 16.84 -8.29 4.19
C THR A 12 16.00 -8.09 5.43
N GLU A 13 15.34 -9.15 5.88
CA GLU A 13 14.63 -9.18 7.17
C GLU A 13 14.98 -10.49 7.89
N ASN A 14 15.90 -10.40 8.84
CA ASN A 14 16.34 -11.53 9.65
C ASN A 14 16.59 -11.09 11.10
N LYS A 15 17.25 -11.94 11.90
CA LYS A 15 17.52 -11.66 13.32
C LYS A 15 18.63 -10.62 13.56
N GLU A 16 19.43 -10.34 12.54
CA GLU A 16 20.62 -9.48 12.60
C GLU A 16 20.33 -8.10 12.01
N GLU A 17 19.63 -8.05 10.87
CA GLU A 17 19.30 -6.81 10.18
C GLU A 17 17.89 -6.79 9.58
N ILE A 18 17.32 -5.58 9.54
CA ILE A 18 16.13 -5.25 8.77
C ILE A 18 16.52 -4.05 7.91
N ALA A 19 16.90 -4.30 6.67
CA ALA A 19 17.54 -3.30 5.82
C ALA A 19 17.14 -3.44 4.35
N PHE A 20 16.93 -2.30 3.71
CA PHE A 20 16.87 -2.20 2.26
C PHE A 20 18.26 -1.93 1.70
N THR A 21 18.67 -2.67 0.68
CA THR A 21 19.94 -2.46 -0.01
C THR A 21 19.75 -2.52 -1.53
N TYR A 22 20.61 -1.84 -2.27
CA TYR A 22 20.66 -1.95 -3.73
C TYR A 22 22.10 -1.99 -4.24
N ARG A 23 22.25 -2.54 -5.43
CA ARG A 23 23.52 -2.73 -6.14
C ARG A 23 23.33 -2.29 -7.58
N VAL A 24 24.34 -1.58 -8.10
CA VAL A 24 24.46 -1.32 -9.54
C VAL A 24 25.18 -2.50 -10.19
N THR A 25 24.62 -3.06 -11.26
CA THR A 25 25.13 -4.27 -11.93
C THR A 25 26.02 -3.98 -13.14
N SER A 26 25.98 -2.76 -13.67
CA SER A 26 26.83 -2.35 -14.78
C SER A 26 28.04 -1.56 -14.28
N PRO A 27 29.26 -1.92 -14.69
CA PRO A 27 30.43 -1.06 -14.51
C PRO A 27 30.16 0.32 -15.13
N LYS A 28 30.72 1.38 -14.54
CA LYS A 28 30.61 2.79 -14.97
C LYS A 28 29.21 3.43 -14.86
N VAL A 29 28.22 2.73 -14.34
CA VAL A 29 26.95 3.35 -13.96
C VAL A 29 27.04 3.78 -12.50
N TYR A 30 26.77 5.05 -12.22
CA TYR A 30 26.60 5.55 -10.86
C TYR A 30 25.12 5.79 -10.61
N ALA A 31 24.62 5.31 -9.48
CA ALA A 31 23.26 5.54 -9.03
C ALA A 31 23.28 6.03 -7.58
N ARG A 32 22.33 6.88 -7.22
CA ARG A 32 22.15 7.36 -5.85
C ARG A 32 20.67 7.46 -5.50
N LEU A 33 20.34 7.02 -4.29
CA LEU A 33 19.03 7.19 -3.67
C LEU A 33 19.17 8.28 -2.60
N MET A 34 18.52 9.42 -2.78
CA MET A 34 18.68 10.60 -1.93
C MET A 34 17.35 11.22 -1.54
N ILE A 35 17.25 11.70 -0.30
CA ILE A 35 16.17 12.59 0.14
C ILE A 35 16.60 14.03 -0.17
N ASN A 36 15.78 14.74 -0.92
CA ASN A 36 15.98 16.14 -1.25
C ASN A 36 15.41 17.08 -0.17
N PHE A 37 15.72 18.37 -0.29
CA PHE A 37 15.29 19.41 0.67
C PHE A 37 13.77 19.57 0.76
N ASP A 38 13.03 19.18 -0.28
CA ASP A 38 11.57 19.19 -0.34
C ASP A 38 10.94 17.94 0.30
N GLY A 39 11.76 17.01 0.82
CA GLY A 39 11.32 15.75 1.41
C GLY A 39 11.05 14.64 0.41
N SER A 40 11.26 14.87 -0.90
CA SER A 40 11.13 13.82 -1.91
C SER A 40 12.32 12.86 -1.87
N LEU A 41 12.04 11.56 -1.93
CA LEU A 41 13.06 10.52 -2.10
C LEU A 41 13.22 10.27 -3.60
N GLN A 42 14.40 10.51 -4.14
CA GLN A 42 14.71 10.37 -5.56
C GLN A 42 15.79 9.31 -5.80
N LEU A 43 15.59 8.52 -6.84
CA LEU A 43 16.61 7.64 -7.40
C LEU A 43 17.05 8.20 -8.76
N SER A 44 18.35 8.46 -8.87
CA SER A 44 18.97 9.06 -10.06
C SER A 44 20.18 8.28 -10.51
N THR A 45 20.49 8.34 -11.80
CA THR A 45 21.74 7.86 -12.40
C THR A 45 22.56 9.02 -12.95
N TRP A 46 23.89 8.90 -12.89
CA TRP A 46 24.79 9.88 -13.48
C TRP A 46 24.85 9.72 -15.00
N ASP A 47 24.68 10.83 -15.72
CA ASP A 47 24.87 10.92 -17.16
C ASP A 47 26.21 11.60 -17.47
N SER A 48 27.10 10.88 -18.12
CA SER A 48 28.43 11.38 -18.46
C SER A 48 28.45 12.34 -19.64
N GLU A 49 27.41 12.36 -20.46
CA GLU A 49 27.32 13.27 -21.62
C GLU A 49 26.85 14.66 -21.17
N THR A 50 25.82 14.72 -20.32
CA THR A 50 25.28 15.99 -19.80
C THR A 50 25.97 16.46 -18.52
N LEU A 51 26.73 15.58 -17.84
CA LEU A 51 27.34 15.83 -16.53
C LEU A 51 26.31 16.13 -15.44
N GLU A 52 25.16 15.46 -15.49
CA GLU A 52 24.04 15.68 -14.58
C GLU A 52 23.51 14.37 -13.97
N TRP A 53 22.78 14.50 -12.86
CA TRP A 53 22.05 13.39 -12.25
C TRP A 53 20.65 13.31 -12.84
N ASN A 54 20.41 12.34 -13.72
CA ASN A 54 19.11 12.10 -14.32
C ASN A 54 18.23 11.29 -13.34
N MET A 55 17.19 11.93 -12.81
CA MET A 55 16.17 11.29 -11.99
C MET A 55 15.21 10.48 -12.89
N PHE A 56 14.95 9.24 -12.51
CA PHE A 56 14.00 8.37 -13.23
C PHE A 56 12.92 7.77 -12.32
N TRP A 57 13.04 7.95 -11.01
CA TRP A 57 12.04 7.54 -10.03
C TRP A 57 12.07 8.46 -8.82
N GLN A 58 10.90 8.82 -8.31
CA GLN A 58 10.78 9.55 -7.06
C GLN A 58 9.55 9.13 -6.26
N THR A 59 9.49 9.53 -5.00
CA THR A 59 8.28 9.47 -4.18
C THR A 59 8.27 10.65 -3.20
N PRO A 60 7.11 11.28 -2.94
CA PRO A 60 5.80 11.04 -3.57
C PRO A 60 5.68 11.68 -4.98
N GLU A 61 5.01 11.01 -5.92
CA GLU A 61 4.70 11.50 -7.30
C GLU A 61 3.29 12.08 -7.47
N GLY A 62 2.55 12.33 -6.37
CA GLY A 62 1.25 12.98 -6.41
C GLY A 62 0.38 12.73 -5.19
N ASP A 63 -0.80 13.34 -5.16
CA ASP A 63 -1.64 13.44 -3.96
C ASP A 63 -1.95 12.08 -3.32
N CYS A 64 -2.22 11.02 -4.08
CA CYS A 64 -2.52 9.69 -3.52
C CYS A 64 -1.32 8.98 -2.87
N GLN A 65 -0.10 9.52 -2.99
CA GLN A 65 1.10 8.99 -2.35
C GLN A 65 1.44 9.72 -1.05
N LEU A 66 0.76 10.82 -0.74
CA LEU A 66 0.87 11.47 0.56
C LEU A 66 0.24 10.58 1.63
N TYR A 67 0.74 10.72 2.86
CA TYR A 67 0.24 9.93 3.98
C TYR A 67 -1.19 10.35 4.31
N MET A 68 -2.09 9.37 4.42
CA MET A 68 -3.50 9.59 4.76
C MET A 68 -4.23 10.59 3.83
N SER A 69 -3.95 10.55 2.53
CA SER A 69 -4.66 11.38 1.53
C SER A 69 -6.16 11.16 1.46
N CYS A 70 -6.63 10.03 1.99
CA CYS A 70 -8.05 9.75 2.18
C CYS A 70 -8.28 9.25 3.61
N THR A 71 -9.51 9.43 4.08
CA THR A 71 -9.96 9.02 5.42
C THR A 71 -9.94 7.51 5.63
N ALA A 72 -10.11 7.12 6.89
CA ALA A 72 -10.33 5.73 7.27
C ALA A 72 -11.42 5.05 6.42
N ASN A 73 -11.17 3.77 6.14
CA ASN A 73 -12.03 2.88 5.38
C ASN A 73 -12.35 3.33 3.95
N SER A 74 -11.39 4.06 3.36
CA SER A 74 -11.42 4.53 1.99
C SER A 74 -10.07 4.32 1.32
N TYR A 75 -10.02 4.47 -0.01
CA TYR A 75 -8.78 4.44 -0.78
C TYR A 75 -8.70 5.60 -1.76
N CYS A 76 -7.48 6.04 -2.03
CA CYS A 76 -7.18 7.02 -3.07
C CYS A 76 -7.00 6.34 -4.43
N ASP A 77 -7.78 6.74 -5.42
CA ASP A 77 -7.63 6.32 -6.82
C ASP A 77 -7.28 7.56 -7.67
N PRO A 78 -6.03 7.66 -8.18
CA PRO A 78 -5.60 8.83 -8.94
C PRO A 78 -6.37 9.01 -10.25
N ASN A 79 -7.06 7.96 -10.73
CA ASN A 79 -7.81 7.97 -11.99
C ASN A 79 -9.29 8.34 -11.81
N LYS A 80 -9.76 8.61 -10.58
CA LYS A 80 -11.15 8.96 -10.29
C LYS A 80 -11.31 10.40 -9.83
N LYS A 81 -12.53 10.92 -10.01
CA LYS A 81 -12.99 12.21 -9.47
C LYS A 81 -14.34 11.99 -8.79
N PRO A 82 -14.45 12.13 -7.45
CA PRO A 82 -13.37 12.42 -6.50
C PRO A 82 -12.32 11.28 -6.41
N LYS A 83 -11.08 11.62 -6.00
CA LYS A 83 -9.98 10.65 -5.86
C LYS A 83 -10.22 9.67 -4.71
N CYS A 84 -10.83 10.11 -3.62
CA CYS A 84 -11.13 9.26 -2.48
C CYS A 84 -12.44 8.51 -2.66
N ASN A 85 -12.40 7.21 -2.40
CA ASN A 85 -13.51 6.29 -2.61
C ASN A 85 -13.67 5.41 -1.37
N CYS A 86 -14.86 5.35 -0.78
CA CYS A 86 -15.15 4.37 0.26
C CYS A 86 -15.01 2.94 -0.30
N PHE A 87 -14.66 1.98 0.56
CA PHE A 87 -14.73 0.57 0.16
C PHE A 87 -16.16 0.17 -0.19
N LYS A 88 -16.31 -0.88 -1.00
CA LYS A 88 -17.63 -1.45 -1.22
C LYS A 88 -18.20 -1.94 0.12
N GLY A 89 -19.46 -1.64 0.39
CA GLY A 89 -20.09 -1.90 1.68
C GLY A 89 -19.92 -0.77 2.70
N PHE A 90 -19.20 0.30 2.34
CA PHE A 90 -19.05 1.52 3.14
C PHE A 90 -19.67 2.72 2.43
N GLU A 91 -19.98 3.77 3.19
CA GLU A 91 -20.48 5.06 2.72
C GLU A 91 -19.93 6.21 3.55
N PRO A 92 -19.94 7.44 3.01
CA PRO A 92 -19.55 8.62 3.78
C PRO A 92 -20.46 8.79 5.01
N ALA A 93 -19.86 9.02 6.18
CA ALA A 93 -20.60 9.26 7.43
C ALA A 93 -21.53 10.48 7.33
N ASN A 94 -21.13 11.50 6.57
CA ASN A 94 -21.90 12.70 6.28
C ASN A 94 -21.97 12.95 4.76
N PRO A 95 -23.08 12.58 4.10
CA PRO A 95 -23.24 12.75 2.65
C PRO A 95 -23.17 14.21 2.17
N GLN A 96 -23.46 15.18 3.04
CA GLN A 96 -23.50 16.60 2.68
C GLN A 96 -22.13 17.28 2.73
N GLU A 97 -21.14 16.70 3.43
CA GLU A 97 -19.76 17.23 3.47
C GLU A 97 -18.94 16.83 2.24
N GLY A 98 -19.28 15.71 1.60
CA GLY A 98 -18.55 15.19 0.44
C GLY A 98 -18.78 15.95 -0.87
N THR A 99 -19.74 16.89 -0.91
CA THR A 99 -20.15 17.60 -2.14
C THR A 99 -19.50 18.96 -2.33
N LEU A 100 -18.92 19.56 -1.28
CA LEU A 100 -18.61 20.99 -1.31
C LEU A 100 -17.12 21.37 -1.31
N ASP A 101 -16.17 20.57 -0.81
CA ASP A 101 -14.79 21.07 -0.79
C ASP A 101 -13.66 20.04 -0.59
N ASN A 102 -13.74 18.85 -1.21
CA ASN A 102 -12.76 17.77 -0.97
C ASN A 102 -12.57 17.45 0.53
N THR A 103 -13.54 17.79 1.38
CA THR A 103 -13.49 17.49 2.81
C THR A 103 -13.65 16.00 2.96
N PHE A 104 -12.58 15.31 3.37
CA PHE A 104 -12.56 13.87 3.47
C PHE A 104 -13.48 13.44 4.60
N THR A 105 -14.69 13.01 4.27
CA THR A 105 -15.61 12.43 5.25
C THR A 105 -15.17 10.99 5.55
N GLU A 106 -15.21 10.58 6.81
CA GLU A 106 -14.94 9.20 7.21
C GLU A 106 -15.91 8.24 6.50
N CYS A 107 -15.42 7.08 6.06
CA CYS A 107 -16.27 6.05 5.51
C CYS A 107 -16.68 5.06 6.61
N VAL A 108 -17.98 4.86 6.78
CA VAL A 108 -18.58 3.94 7.75
C VAL A 108 -19.25 2.78 7.04
N ARG A 109 -19.37 1.64 7.73
CA ARG A 109 -20.06 0.48 7.16
C ARG A 109 -21.54 0.77 6.97
N LYS A 110 -22.09 0.34 5.83
CA LYS A 110 -23.54 0.36 5.56
C LYS A 110 -24.32 -0.62 6.42
N THR A 111 -23.65 -1.67 6.88
CA THR A 111 -24.26 -2.75 7.66
C THR A 111 -23.33 -3.13 8.80
N GLN A 112 -23.89 -3.22 10.00
CA GLN A 112 -23.15 -3.64 11.18
C GLN A 112 -22.69 -5.09 11.01
N LEU A 113 -21.44 -5.37 11.38
CA LEU A 113 -20.89 -6.72 11.36
C LEU A 113 -21.56 -7.61 12.41
N SER A 114 -21.73 -8.88 12.06
CA SER A 114 -22.28 -9.92 12.92
C SER A 114 -21.20 -10.84 13.50
N CYS A 115 -19.94 -10.65 13.07
CA CYS A 115 -18.82 -11.54 13.25
C CYS A 115 -19.01 -12.89 12.55
N ILE A 116 -19.98 -13.68 12.98
CA ILE A 116 -20.26 -15.00 12.43
C ILE A 116 -21.07 -14.86 11.14
N GLY A 117 -20.52 -15.36 10.03
CA GLY A 117 -21.16 -15.29 8.72
C GLY A 117 -20.88 -14.00 7.95
N ASP A 118 -20.02 -13.12 8.49
CA ASP A 118 -19.49 -12.01 7.72
C ASP A 118 -18.67 -12.54 6.53
N GLY A 119 -18.72 -11.82 5.41
CA GLY A 119 -17.94 -12.13 4.21
C GLY A 119 -16.81 -11.13 4.01
N PHE A 120 -16.06 -11.31 2.92
CA PHE A 120 -15.00 -10.37 2.53
C PHE A 120 -15.24 -9.81 1.14
N PHE A 121 -14.95 -8.52 1.00
CA PHE A 121 -14.84 -7.87 -0.29
C PHE A 121 -13.37 -7.79 -0.72
N TRP A 122 -13.11 -8.31 -1.92
CA TRP A 122 -11.78 -8.29 -2.53
C TRP A 122 -11.52 -6.96 -3.25
N LEU A 123 -10.41 -6.32 -2.89
CA LEU A 123 -9.87 -5.13 -3.52
C LEU A 123 -8.54 -5.45 -4.19
N SER A 124 -8.47 -5.31 -5.52
CA SER A 124 -7.26 -5.56 -6.31
C SER A 124 -6.42 -4.29 -6.51
N ASN A 125 -5.11 -4.48 -6.74
CA ASN A 125 -4.16 -3.41 -7.06
C ASN A 125 -4.02 -2.36 -5.95
N MET A 126 -4.05 -2.80 -4.69
CA MET A 126 -3.99 -1.92 -3.53
C MET A 126 -2.54 -1.76 -3.02
N LYS A 127 -2.22 -0.56 -2.53
CA LYS A 127 -1.24 -0.38 -1.45
C LYS A 127 -1.89 -0.91 -0.17
N LEU A 128 -1.23 -1.83 0.52
CA LEU A 128 -1.76 -2.35 1.79
C LEU A 128 -1.89 -1.21 2.83
N PRO A 129 -2.89 -1.27 3.72
CA PRO A 129 -3.10 -0.27 4.75
C PRO A 129 -1.92 -0.16 5.71
N TYR A 130 -1.85 0.98 6.40
CA TYR A 130 -0.89 1.19 7.48
C TYR A 130 -0.86 0.01 8.46
N THR A 131 0.34 -0.49 8.78
CA THR A 131 0.53 -1.79 9.44
C THR A 131 0.69 -1.69 10.95
N SER A 132 0.48 -0.52 11.56
CA SER A 132 0.55 -0.39 13.02
C SER A 132 -0.57 -1.18 13.70
N GLY A 133 -0.17 -2.14 14.55
CA GLY A 133 -1.08 -3.07 15.19
C GLY A 133 -1.58 -4.20 14.28
N ALA A 134 -1.02 -4.35 13.07
CA ALA A 134 -1.28 -5.51 12.23
C ALA A 134 -0.59 -6.76 12.81
N ILE A 135 -1.22 -7.91 12.63
CA ILE A 135 -0.72 -9.21 13.10
C ILE A 135 -0.18 -9.95 11.89
N VAL A 136 1.05 -10.45 11.96
CA VAL A 136 1.74 -11.09 10.83
C VAL A 136 2.13 -12.53 11.17
N ASP A 137 1.77 -13.48 10.29
CA ASP A 137 2.25 -14.86 10.34
C ASP A 137 2.68 -15.32 8.94
N LYS A 138 3.99 -15.37 8.70
CA LYS A 138 4.56 -15.72 7.39
C LYS A 138 4.48 -17.21 7.03
N ARG A 139 4.05 -18.06 7.97
CA ARG A 139 4.08 -19.53 7.81
C ARG A 139 2.81 -20.10 7.19
N ILE A 140 1.73 -19.31 7.20
CA ILE A 140 0.41 -19.78 6.78
C ILE A 140 0.04 -19.23 5.40
N GLY A 141 -0.93 -19.89 4.75
CA GLY A 141 -1.45 -19.45 3.46
C GLY A 141 -2.67 -18.52 3.59
N LEU A 142 -3.11 -17.97 2.46
CA LEU A 142 -4.23 -17.04 2.38
C LEU A 142 -5.55 -17.64 2.94
N LYS A 143 -5.80 -18.93 2.68
CA LYS A 143 -7.01 -19.61 3.18
C LYS A 143 -7.06 -19.66 4.72
N GLU A 144 -5.98 -20.05 5.36
CA GLU A 144 -5.90 -20.06 6.82
C GLU A 144 -5.93 -18.62 7.38
N CYS A 145 -5.41 -17.64 6.62
CA CYS A 145 -5.51 -16.23 6.97
C CYS A 145 -6.97 -15.74 7.01
N GLU A 146 -7.78 -16.16 6.03
CA GLU A 146 -9.22 -15.90 6.00
C GLU A 146 -9.94 -16.54 7.20
N GLU A 147 -9.69 -17.81 7.47
CA GLU A 147 -10.26 -18.55 8.61
C GLU A 147 -9.95 -17.84 9.94
N ARG A 148 -8.69 -17.45 10.17
CA ARG A 148 -8.28 -16.69 11.37
C ARG A 148 -8.95 -15.32 11.46
N CYS A 149 -9.19 -14.65 10.33
CA CYS A 149 -9.88 -13.36 10.31
C CYS A 149 -11.37 -13.51 10.63
N ILE A 150 -12.03 -14.57 10.14
CA ILE A 150 -13.43 -14.89 10.45
C ILE A 150 -13.59 -15.12 11.96
N GLU A 151 -12.72 -15.95 12.55
CA GLU A 151 -12.75 -16.30 13.98
C GLU A 151 -12.47 -15.11 14.90
N ASN A 152 -11.70 -14.12 14.43
CA ASN A 152 -11.41 -12.92 15.18
C ASN A 152 -12.42 -11.82 14.84
N CYS A 153 -13.41 -11.58 15.71
CA CYS A 153 -14.44 -10.55 15.50
C CYS A 153 -13.91 -9.11 15.37
N ASN A 154 -12.67 -8.85 15.79
CA ASN A 154 -12.03 -7.55 15.60
C ASN A 154 -11.29 -7.44 14.27
N CYS A 155 -11.11 -8.54 13.53
CA CYS A 155 -10.44 -8.50 12.23
C CYS A 155 -11.26 -7.68 11.23
N THR A 156 -10.62 -6.69 10.61
CA THR A 156 -11.23 -5.78 9.62
C THR A 156 -10.78 -6.07 8.21
N ALA A 157 -9.57 -6.63 8.03
CA ALA A 157 -9.07 -7.07 6.73
C ALA A 157 -7.91 -8.06 6.86
N PHE A 158 -7.60 -8.74 5.76
CA PHE A 158 -6.40 -9.56 5.63
C PHE A 158 -5.79 -9.52 4.23
N ALA A 159 -4.51 -9.92 4.13
CA ALA A 159 -3.79 -10.09 2.86
C ALA A 159 -2.61 -11.04 3.02
N ASN A 160 -1.99 -11.44 1.90
CA ASN A 160 -0.69 -12.11 1.91
C ASN A 160 0.43 -11.16 2.39
N THR A 161 1.54 -11.71 2.89
CA THR A 161 2.75 -10.91 3.21
C THR A 161 3.74 -10.83 2.04
N ASN A 162 3.72 -11.83 1.18
CA ASN A 162 4.54 -11.92 -0.02
C ASN A 162 3.64 -12.31 -1.19
N ILE A 163 3.78 -11.65 -2.33
CA ILE A 163 2.98 -11.88 -3.55
C ILE A 163 3.66 -12.79 -4.58
N GLN A 164 4.91 -13.19 -4.34
CA GLN A 164 5.65 -14.11 -5.20
C GLN A 164 5.01 -15.50 -5.18
N ASP A 165 5.18 -16.25 -6.27
CA ASP A 165 4.80 -17.67 -6.39
C ASP A 165 3.33 -17.98 -6.03
N GLY A 166 2.42 -17.06 -6.36
CA GLY A 166 0.98 -17.20 -6.07
C GLY A 166 0.55 -16.69 -4.68
N GLY A 167 1.50 -16.19 -3.89
CA GLY A 167 1.25 -15.51 -2.63
C GLY A 167 1.41 -16.40 -1.39
N SER A 168 1.96 -15.82 -0.32
CA SER A 168 2.19 -16.53 0.95
C SER A 168 2.21 -15.60 2.17
N GLY A 169 2.06 -16.22 3.34
CA GLY A 169 1.97 -15.56 4.63
C GLY A 169 0.64 -14.84 4.83
N CYS A 170 0.45 -14.31 6.03
CA CYS A 170 -0.77 -13.66 6.45
C CYS A 170 -0.46 -12.37 7.17
N VAL A 171 -1.17 -11.31 6.82
CA VAL A 171 -1.27 -10.08 7.60
C VAL A 171 -2.74 -9.80 7.89
N LEU A 172 -3.07 -9.55 9.15
CA LEU A 172 -4.41 -9.22 9.63
C LEU A 172 -4.42 -7.80 10.20
N TRP A 173 -5.46 -7.03 9.87
CA TRP A 173 -5.75 -5.75 10.50
C TRP A 173 -6.93 -5.88 11.46
N THR A 174 -6.88 -5.14 12.56
CA THR A 174 -7.93 -5.15 13.61
C THR A 174 -8.52 -3.77 13.89
N ARG A 175 -8.15 -2.78 13.08
CA ARG A 175 -8.53 -1.37 13.23
C ARG A 175 -9.05 -0.83 11.90
N ASN A 176 -9.52 0.41 11.92
CA ASN A 176 -9.84 1.16 10.71
C ASN A 176 -8.65 1.12 9.74
N LEU A 177 -8.95 0.88 8.46
CA LEU A 177 -7.94 0.77 7.42
C LEU A 177 -7.62 2.16 6.89
N THR A 178 -6.35 2.55 6.94
CA THR A 178 -5.90 3.90 6.56
C THR A 178 -4.73 3.84 5.58
N ASP A 179 -4.48 4.97 4.90
CA ASP A 179 -3.32 5.16 4.01
C ASP A 179 -3.29 4.20 2.80
N ILE A 180 -4.47 3.88 2.27
CA ILE A 180 -4.65 2.99 1.13
C ILE A 180 -4.78 3.78 -0.17
N ARG A 181 -4.16 3.27 -1.23
CA ARG A 181 -4.35 3.76 -2.59
C ARG A 181 -4.45 2.61 -3.58
N ARG A 182 -5.07 2.89 -4.72
CA ARG A 182 -5.10 2.00 -5.88
C ARG A 182 -4.00 2.34 -6.88
N TYR A 183 -3.36 1.32 -7.42
CA TYR A 183 -2.48 1.41 -8.57
C TYR A 183 -3.26 1.05 -9.85
N ALA A 184 -2.90 1.69 -10.97
CA ALA A 184 -3.41 1.29 -12.28
C ALA A 184 -2.84 -0.07 -12.72
N ASP A 185 -1.59 -0.34 -12.34
CA ASP A 185 -0.86 -1.58 -12.60
C ASP A 185 0.03 -1.90 -11.40
N GLY A 186 0.12 -3.17 -11.02
CA GLY A 186 0.77 -3.65 -9.80
C GLY A 186 -0.11 -3.54 -8.54
N GLY A 187 0.50 -3.34 -7.38
CA GLY A 187 -0.17 -3.41 -6.08
C GLY A 187 -0.44 -4.86 -5.65
N GLN A 188 -1.32 -5.04 -4.68
CA GLN A 188 -1.66 -6.34 -4.10
C GLN A 188 -3.15 -6.43 -3.75
N ASP A 189 -3.65 -7.66 -3.62
CA ASP A 189 -4.99 -7.93 -3.12
C ASP A 189 -5.13 -7.67 -1.61
N LEU A 190 -6.24 -7.02 -1.24
CA LEU A 190 -6.68 -6.79 0.13
C LEU A 190 -8.11 -7.31 0.28
N TYR A 191 -8.36 -8.11 1.31
CA TYR A 191 -9.68 -8.66 1.62
C TYR A 191 -10.24 -7.92 2.82
N VAL A 192 -11.26 -7.10 2.61
CA VAL A 192 -11.89 -6.27 3.66
C VAL A 192 -13.17 -6.96 4.12
N ARG A 193 -13.31 -7.16 5.43
CA ARG A 193 -14.53 -7.74 6.02
C ARG A 193 -15.74 -6.85 5.77
#